data_AF-A0A4Y2LSP3-F1
#
_entry.id   AF-A0A4Y2LSP3-F1
#
_cell.length_a   1.000
_cell.length_b   1.000
_cell.length_c   1.000
_cell.angle_alpha   90.00
_cell.angle_beta   90.00
_cell.angle_gamma   90.00
#
_symmetry.space_group_name_H-M   'P 1'
#
loop_
_entity.id
_entity.type
_entity.pdbx_description
1 polymer ?
#
loop_
_entity_poly.entity_id
_entity_poly.type
_entity_poly.pdbx_seq_one_letter_code
_entity_poly.pdbx_strand_id
1 'polypeptide(L)'
;MGINDRGNISECDENLITRFENNLTFKNGRYETKLFWDKNPSKLHNNFEIAKRRFEKLCMRMKENNWLYNEYTTIVADQLNLNIVEEWSSNNEGNSFHMPHSAVVRTDKETTKVRMVFDASPKGKGHKSLNDCLAPGPPLNPKILDVLLRFREFVYAFCSDIQGAFLTIGIAEEDRDYLRFFWFPDKQDSKSYKILRMTRVPFGVTSSPFMLAATISTTFENINKSEAKLMKCLIHHFM
;
A
#
# COMPACT_ATOMS: atom_id res chain seq x y z
N MET A 1 31.54 19.18 12.76
CA MET A 1 30.86 19.94 11.69
C MET A 1 29.58 19.21 11.37
N GLY A 2 28.45 19.82 11.68
CA GLY A 2 27.13 19.22 11.53
C GLY A 2 26.68 19.27 10.07
N ILE A 3 26.27 18.12 9.55
CA ILE A 3 25.41 18.05 8.37
C ILE A 3 24.07 17.56 8.91
N ASN A 4 23.30 18.48 9.46
CA ASN A 4 21.90 18.26 9.77
C ASN A 4 21.08 18.71 8.54
N ASP A 5 21.34 18.06 7.40
CA ASP A 5 20.49 18.20 6.20
C ASP A 5 19.34 17.20 6.29
N ARG A 6 18.53 17.31 7.35
CA ARG A 6 17.10 17.07 7.17
C ARG A 6 16.66 18.20 6.23
N GLY A 7 16.75 17.97 4.92
CA GLY A 7 16.40 18.97 3.92
C GLY A 7 15.08 19.60 4.34
N ASN A 8 15.08 20.91 4.56
CA ASN A 8 14.00 21.68 5.18
C ASN A 8 12.64 21.06 4.86
N ILE A 9 12.09 20.31 5.83
CA ILE A 9 10.72 19.84 5.76
C ILE A 9 9.90 21.13 5.69
N SER A 10 9.20 21.34 4.59
CA SER A 10 8.39 22.53 4.40
C SER A 10 7.34 22.59 5.53
N GLU A 11 6.91 23.78 5.93
CA GLU A 11 5.75 23.92 6.84
C GLU A 11 4.51 23.18 6.30
N CYS A 12 4.40 23.06 4.97
CA CYS A 12 3.38 22.23 4.33
C CYS A 12 3.58 20.72 4.62
N ASP A 13 4.82 20.24 4.59
CA ASP A 13 5.16 18.84 4.84
C ASP A 13 4.98 18.47 6.32
N GLU A 14 5.31 19.37 7.25
CA GLU A 14 5.04 19.18 8.68
C GLU A 14 3.54 19.08 8.99
N ASN A 15 2.74 19.92 8.34
CA ASN A 15 1.28 19.85 8.44
C ASN A 15 0.72 18.51 7.90
N LEU A 16 1.30 17.98 6.82
CA LEU A 16 0.91 16.68 6.27
C LEU A 16 1.30 15.53 7.21
N ILE A 17 2.48 15.56 7.80
CA ILE A 17 2.93 14.56 8.79
C ILE A 17 2.02 14.60 10.01
N THR A 18 1.76 15.77 10.57
CA THR A 18 0.88 15.95 11.74
C THR A 18 -0.55 15.45 11.43
N ARG A 19 -1.06 15.73 10.24
CA ARG A 19 -2.37 15.22 9.79
C ARG A 19 -2.38 13.70 9.68
N PHE A 20 -1.28 13.09 9.24
CA PHE A 20 -1.17 11.63 9.18
C PHE A 20 -1.16 11.02 10.58
N GLU A 21 -0.35 11.55 11.49
CA GLU A 21 -0.25 11.09 12.88
C GLU A 21 -1.59 11.16 13.61
N ASN A 22 -2.36 12.24 13.41
CA ASN A 22 -3.69 12.39 13.99
C ASN A 22 -4.72 11.36 13.46
N ASN A 23 -4.53 10.87 12.23
CA ASN A 23 -5.38 9.84 11.63
C ASN A 23 -4.89 8.42 11.91
N LEU A 24 -3.64 8.28 12.38
CA LEU A 24 -3.03 7.00 12.65
C LEU A 24 -3.49 6.50 14.03
N THR A 25 -4.20 5.37 14.06
CA THR A 25 -4.68 4.77 15.29
C THR A 25 -4.12 3.37 15.46
N PHE A 26 -3.69 2.99 16.66
CA PHE A 26 -3.27 1.63 16.96
C PHE A 26 -4.43 0.83 17.53
N LYS A 27 -4.94 -0.15 16.78
CA LYS A 27 -6.07 -1.01 17.17
C LYS A 27 -5.74 -2.47 16.89
N ASN A 28 -6.10 -3.35 17.81
CA ASN A 28 -5.98 -4.81 17.66
C ASN A 28 -4.55 -5.26 17.23
N GLY A 29 -3.53 -4.66 17.85
CA GLY A 29 -2.13 -5.00 17.58
C GLY A 29 -1.59 -4.45 16.25
N ARG A 30 -2.28 -3.48 15.64
CA ARG A 30 -1.91 -2.94 14.32
C ARG A 30 -2.24 -1.46 14.19
N TYR A 31 -1.45 -0.74 13.39
CA TYR A 31 -1.80 0.60 12.95
C TYR A 31 -2.89 0.60 11.86
N GLU A 32 -3.82 1.52 11.96
CA GLU A 32 -4.90 1.80 11.01
C GLU A 32 -4.86 3.29 10.67
N THR A 33 -4.96 3.61 9.38
CA THR A 33 -4.94 4.99 8.88
C THR A 33 -6.00 5.22 7.80
N LYS A 34 -6.25 6.47 7.47
CA LYS A 34 -7.12 6.90 6.37
C LYS A 34 -6.31 7.10 5.10
N LEU A 35 -6.97 7.02 3.95
CA LEU A 35 -6.37 7.45 2.69
C LEU A 35 -6.06 8.94 2.74
N PHE A 36 -4.91 9.31 2.20
CA PHE A 36 -4.39 10.66 2.33
C PHE A 36 -4.95 11.56 1.23
N TRP A 37 -6.21 11.98 1.40
CA TRP A 37 -6.92 12.81 0.44
C TRP A 37 -6.35 14.23 0.36
N ASP A 38 -5.86 14.59 -0.83
CA ASP A 38 -5.52 15.96 -1.24
C ASP A 38 -6.76 16.69 -1.76
N LYS A 39 -7.67 15.96 -2.40
CA LYS A 39 -8.90 16.48 -2.99
C LYS A 39 -10.10 15.75 -2.41
N ASN A 40 -11.25 16.43 -2.45
CA ASN A 40 -12.49 15.84 -1.96
C ASN A 40 -12.79 14.53 -2.72
N PRO A 41 -12.88 13.38 -2.02
CA PRO A 41 -13.13 12.07 -2.63
C PRO A 41 -14.48 11.99 -3.36
N SER A 42 -15.45 12.84 -2.99
CA SER A 42 -16.75 12.96 -3.66
C SER A 42 -16.65 13.32 -5.16
N LYS A 43 -15.51 13.87 -5.60
CA LYS A 43 -15.28 14.25 -7.00
C LYS A 43 -14.60 13.17 -7.84
N LEU A 44 -14.21 12.04 -7.25
CA LEU A 44 -13.59 10.94 -7.98
C LEU A 44 -14.65 10.23 -8.83
N HIS A 45 -14.38 10.12 -10.13
CA HIS A 45 -15.28 9.45 -11.05
C HIS A 45 -15.12 7.92 -10.96
N ASN A 46 -16.21 7.20 -11.13
CA ASN A 46 -16.18 5.75 -11.13
C ASN A 46 -15.44 5.23 -12.38
N ASN A 47 -14.39 4.44 -12.18
CA ASN A 47 -13.57 3.88 -13.26
C ASN A 47 -13.93 2.40 -13.59
N PHE A 48 -15.11 1.93 -13.15
CA PHE A 48 -15.60 0.56 -13.28
C PHE A 48 -15.33 -0.04 -14.66
N GLU A 49 -15.72 0.65 -15.73
CA GLU A 49 -15.67 0.13 -17.10
C GLU A 49 -14.22 -0.08 -17.58
N ILE A 50 -13.32 0.85 -17.22
CA ILE A 50 -11.89 0.76 -17.52
C ILE A 50 -11.27 -0.41 -16.76
N ALA A 51 -11.61 -0.55 -15.49
CA ALA A 51 -11.10 -1.61 -14.63
C ALA A 51 -11.61 -2.99 -15.06
N LYS A 52 -12.89 -3.10 -15.40
CA LYS A 52 -13.51 -4.33 -15.91
C LYS A 52 -12.86 -4.78 -17.21
N ARG A 53 -12.61 -3.87 -18.16
CA ARG A 53 -11.94 -4.21 -19.42
C ARG A 53 -10.51 -4.73 -19.22
N ARG A 54 -9.76 -4.18 -18.26
CA ARG A 54 -8.43 -4.70 -17.90
C ARG A 54 -8.52 -6.06 -17.21
N PHE A 55 -9.51 -6.22 -16.36
CA PHE A 55 -9.80 -7.49 -15.69
C PHE A 55 -10.15 -8.60 -16.67
N GLU A 56 -11.02 -8.36 -17.66
CA GLU A 56 -11.38 -9.35 -18.70
C GLU A 56 -10.15 -9.86 -19.46
N LYS A 57 -9.19 -8.98 -19.77
CA LYS A 57 -7.91 -9.36 -20.37
C LYS A 57 -7.07 -10.25 -19.45
N LEU A 58 -7.05 -9.95 -18.15
CA LEU A 58 -6.37 -10.79 -17.16
C LEU A 58 -7.02 -12.18 -17.09
N CYS A 59 -8.35 -12.25 -17.09
CA CYS A 59 -9.10 -13.51 -17.10
C CYS A 59 -8.76 -14.35 -18.33
N MET A 60 -8.71 -13.75 -19.53
CA MET A 60 -8.31 -14.46 -20.76
C MET A 60 -6.91 -15.06 -20.62
N ARG A 61 -5.93 -14.27 -20.14
CA ARG A 61 -4.55 -14.74 -19.91
C ARG A 61 -4.49 -15.89 -18.91
N MET A 62 -5.28 -15.85 -17.84
CA MET A 62 -5.32 -16.90 -16.82
C MET A 62 -6.06 -18.16 -17.28
N LYS A 63 -7.02 -18.04 -18.21
CA LYS A 63 -7.64 -19.22 -18.84
C LYS A 63 -6.63 -20.02 -19.64
N GLU A 64 -5.74 -19.34 -20.36
CA GLU A 64 -4.68 -19.95 -21.18
C GLU A 64 -3.53 -20.51 -20.32
N ASN A 65 -3.31 -19.98 -19.12
CA ASN A 65 -2.21 -20.39 -18.24
C ASN A 65 -2.70 -20.92 -16.88
N ASN A 66 -2.89 -22.24 -16.79
CA ASN A 66 -3.38 -22.93 -15.60
C ASN A 66 -2.49 -22.71 -14.37
N TRP A 67 -1.17 -22.73 -14.55
CA TRP A 67 -0.24 -22.53 -13.45
C TRP A 67 -0.41 -21.14 -12.84
N LEU A 68 -0.46 -20.11 -13.69
CA LEU A 68 -0.66 -18.72 -13.24
C LEU A 68 -1.99 -18.55 -12.51
N TYR A 69 -3.06 -19.17 -13.02
CA TYR A 69 -4.38 -19.12 -12.37
C TYR A 69 -4.34 -19.74 -10.97
N ASN A 70 -3.73 -20.93 -10.81
CA ASN A 70 -3.64 -21.60 -9.52
C ASN A 70 -2.86 -20.77 -8.50
N GLU A 71 -1.66 -20.29 -8.86
CA GLU A 71 -0.84 -19.44 -7.99
C GLU A 71 -1.59 -18.17 -7.58
N TYR A 72 -2.27 -17.51 -8.53
CA TYR A 72 -3.00 -16.29 -8.25
C TYR A 72 -4.24 -16.54 -7.36
N THR A 73 -4.90 -17.68 -7.54
CA THR A 73 -6.04 -18.10 -6.70
C THR A 73 -5.60 -18.37 -5.26
N THR A 74 -4.46 -19.05 -5.07
CA THR A 74 -3.84 -19.24 -3.76
C THR A 74 -3.51 -17.90 -3.10
N ILE A 75 -2.91 -16.95 -3.83
CA ILE A 75 -2.60 -15.61 -3.31
C ILE A 75 -3.87 -14.90 -2.81
N VAL A 76 -4.97 -14.94 -3.59
CA VAL A 76 -6.23 -14.30 -3.17
C VAL A 76 -6.84 -15.01 -1.96
N ALA A 77 -6.82 -16.34 -1.93
CA ALA A 77 -7.33 -17.12 -0.81
C ALA A 77 -6.55 -16.82 0.50
N ASP A 78 -5.21 -16.75 0.42
CA ASP A 78 -4.37 -16.40 1.56
C ASP A 78 -4.65 -14.97 2.04
N GLN A 79 -4.83 -14.03 1.11
CA GLN A 79 -5.17 -12.64 1.45
C GLN A 79 -6.55 -12.51 2.11
N LEU A 80 -7.53 -13.30 1.70
CA LEU A 80 -8.84 -13.38 2.35
C LEU A 80 -8.71 -13.96 3.77
N ASN A 81 -7.99 -15.07 3.92
CA ASN A 81 -7.76 -15.71 5.22
C ASN A 81 -7.05 -14.80 6.23
N LEU A 82 -6.10 -13.98 5.75
CA LEU A 82 -5.35 -13.02 6.57
C LEU A 82 -6.10 -11.70 6.81
N ASN A 83 -7.33 -11.56 6.31
CA ASN A 83 -8.09 -10.31 6.31
C ASN A 83 -7.26 -9.14 5.75
N ILE A 84 -6.50 -9.40 4.68
CA ILE A 84 -5.81 -8.38 3.88
C ILE A 84 -6.78 -7.82 2.82
N VAL A 85 -7.67 -8.69 2.36
CA VAL A 85 -8.74 -8.42 1.41
C VAL A 85 -10.04 -8.93 2.02
N GLU A 86 -11.15 -8.25 1.73
CA GLU A 86 -12.49 -8.69 2.11
C GLU A 86 -13.45 -8.64 0.91
N GLU A 87 -14.48 -9.49 0.92
CA GLU A 87 -15.54 -9.43 -0.10
C GLU A 87 -16.39 -8.18 0.13
N TRP A 88 -16.66 -7.42 -0.93
CA TRP A 88 -17.55 -6.28 -0.86
C TRP A 88 -19.00 -6.77 -0.92
N SER A 89 -19.76 -6.54 0.15
CA SER A 89 -21.13 -7.05 0.33
C SER A 89 -22.21 -5.97 0.45
N SER A 90 -21.85 -4.69 0.53
CA SER A 90 -22.81 -3.59 0.74
C SER A 90 -23.28 -2.98 -0.58
N ASN A 91 -24.59 -2.90 -0.81
CA ASN A 91 -25.22 -2.12 -1.91
C ASN A 91 -25.05 -0.59 -1.78
N ASN A 92 -23.99 -0.11 -1.12
CA ASN A 92 -23.74 1.33 -1.03
C ASN A 92 -23.20 1.83 -2.38
N GLU A 93 -24.08 2.51 -3.11
CA GLU A 93 -23.78 3.28 -4.35
C GLU A 93 -22.95 4.55 -4.07
N GLY A 94 -22.19 4.56 -2.97
CA GLY A 94 -21.25 5.62 -2.67
C GLY A 94 -20.11 5.68 -3.69
N ASN A 95 -19.31 6.73 -3.58
CA ASN A 95 -18.12 6.87 -4.39
C ASN A 95 -17.17 5.71 -4.18
N SER A 96 -16.70 5.15 -5.30
CA SER A 96 -15.81 4.00 -5.29
C SER A 96 -14.82 4.07 -6.44
N PHE A 97 -13.73 3.36 -6.28
CA PHE A 97 -12.69 3.23 -7.30
C PHE A 97 -12.24 1.78 -7.37
N HIS A 98 -12.05 1.29 -8.60
CA HIS A 98 -11.70 -0.09 -8.89
C HIS A 98 -10.29 -0.11 -9.45
N MET A 99 -9.33 -0.54 -8.64
CA MET A 99 -7.94 -0.65 -9.04
C MET A 99 -7.78 -1.83 -9.99
N PRO A 100 -7.34 -1.61 -11.24
CA PRO A 100 -6.92 -2.71 -12.08
C PRO A 100 -5.69 -3.36 -11.45
N HIS A 101 -5.60 -4.67 -11.57
CA HIS A 101 -4.45 -5.43 -11.11
C HIS A 101 -3.86 -6.29 -12.21
N SER A 102 -2.65 -6.77 -11.98
CA SER A 102 -1.93 -7.62 -12.92
C SER A 102 -1.01 -8.57 -12.17
N ALA A 103 -0.79 -9.74 -12.78
CA ALA A 103 0.17 -10.71 -12.29
C ALA A 103 1.55 -10.42 -12.88
N VAL A 104 2.51 -10.10 -12.01
CA VAL A 104 3.93 -10.00 -12.36
C VAL A 104 4.61 -11.30 -11.96
N VAL A 105 5.18 -11.98 -12.95
CA VAL A 105 5.92 -13.23 -12.74
C VAL A 105 7.41 -12.90 -12.65
N ARG A 106 8.03 -13.26 -11.52
CA ARG A 106 9.46 -13.08 -11.25
C ARG A 106 10.12 -14.45 -11.31
N THR A 107 10.64 -14.81 -12.47
CA THR A 107 11.33 -16.10 -12.70
C THR A 107 12.69 -16.16 -12.01
N ASP A 108 13.21 -15.02 -11.56
CA ASP A 108 14.46 -14.81 -10.83
C ASP A 108 14.36 -15.14 -9.33
N LYS A 109 13.16 -15.36 -8.78
CA LYS A 109 12.94 -15.62 -7.36
C LYS A 109 12.42 -17.03 -7.08
N GLU A 110 13.00 -17.70 -6.08
CA GLU A 110 12.59 -19.04 -5.66
C GLU A 110 11.26 -19.05 -4.89
N THR A 111 11.06 -18.09 -3.98
CA THR A 111 10.00 -18.14 -2.96
C THR A 111 8.80 -17.21 -3.19
N THR A 112 8.72 -16.49 -4.31
CA THR A 112 7.52 -15.69 -4.67
C THR A 112 7.48 -15.42 -6.16
N LYS A 113 7.17 -16.46 -6.94
CA LYS A 113 7.20 -16.39 -8.41
C LYS A 113 6.12 -15.49 -9.00
N VAL A 114 4.99 -15.31 -8.30
CA VAL A 114 3.88 -14.47 -8.78
C VAL A 114 3.56 -13.38 -7.74
N ARG A 115 3.36 -12.15 -8.21
CA ARG A 115 2.90 -11.04 -7.38
C ARG A 115 1.70 -10.34 -8.02
N MET A 116 0.71 -10.04 -7.19
CA MET A 116 -0.37 -9.14 -7.56
C MET A 116 0.10 -7.71 -7.43
N VAL A 117 -0.03 -6.93 -8.50
CA VAL A 117 0.29 -5.50 -8.53
C VAL A 117 -0.97 -4.73 -8.87
N PHE A 118 -1.29 -3.72 -8.07
CA PHE A 118 -2.41 -2.83 -8.31
C PHE A 118 -1.95 -1.55 -8.99
N ASP A 119 -2.83 -0.97 -9.80
CA ASP A 119 -2.59 0.28 -10.51
C ASP A 119 -3.70 1.28 -10.15
N ALA A 120 -3.35 2.34 -9.41
CA ALA A 120 -4.27 3.40 -9.03
C ALA A 120 -4.23 4.64 -9.95
N SER A 121 -3.47 4.58 -11.05
CA SER A 121 -3.38 5.61 -12.10
C SER A 121 -4.50 5.62 -13.18
N PRO A 122 -5.33 4.57 -13.39
CA PRO A 122 -6.28 4.58 -14.49
C PRO A 122 -7.35 5.65 -14.32
N LYS A 123 -7.58 6.40 -15.40
CA LYS A 123 -8.57 7.48 -15.47
C LYS A 123 -9.20 7.56 -16.86
N GLY A 124 -10.48 7.93 -16.88
CA GLY A 124 -11.18 8.27 -18.12
C GLY A 124 -10.66 9.60 -18.70
N LYS A 125 -10.95 9.85 -19.97
CA LYS A 125 -10.57 11.11 -20.64
C LYS A 125 -11.21 12.29 -19.91
N GLY A 126 -10.40 13.21 -19.40
CA GLY A 126 -10.87 14.39 -18.64
C GLY A 126 -11.18 14.14 -17.16
N HIS A 127 -11.02 12.90 -16.66
CA HIS A 127 -11.24 12.56 -15.25
C HIS A 127 -9.91 12.42 -14.49
N LYS A 128 -9.99 12.41 -13.15
CA LYS A 128 -8.86 12.19 -12.24
C LYS A 128 -8.77 10.72 -11.85
N SER A 129 -7.55 10.23 -11.67
CA SER A 129 -7.28 8.91 -11.08
C SER A 129 -7.30 8.99 -9.56
N LEU A 130 -7.31 7.83 -8.89
CA LEU A 130 -7.14 7.78 -7.44
C LEU A 130 -5.81 8.43 -7.02
N ASN A 131 -4.73 8.14 -7.75
CA ASN A 131 -3.42 8.74 -7.52
C ASN A 131 -3.38 10.27 -7.69
N ASP A 132 -4.26 10.85 -8.52
CA ASP A 132 -4.36 12.32 -8.69
C ASP A 132 -5.16 13.01 -7.57
N CYS A 133 -5.90 12.23 -6.77
CA CYS A 133 -6.73 12.70 -5.65
C CYS A 133 -6.06 12.50 -4.29
N LEU A 134 -5.01 11.68 -4.23
CA LEU A 134 -4.24 11.43 -3.03
C LEU A 134 -2.97 12.28 -3.01
N ALA A 135 -2.63 12.78 -1.83
CA ALA A 135 -1.36 13.46 -1.61
C ALA A 135 -0.23 12.41 -1.55
N PRO A 136 0.87 12.58 -2.30
CA PRO A 136 2.02 11.68 -2.23
C PRO A 136 2.65 11.64 -0.83
N GLY A 137 2.53 12.75 -0.10
CA GLY A 137 3.25 12.99 1.14
C GLY A 137 4.72 13.35 0.91
N PRO A 138 5.40 13.94 1.90
CA PRO A 138 6.81 14.25 1.82
C PRO A 138 7.67 12.97 1.75
N PRO A 139 8.85 13.04 1.11
CA PRO A 139 9.79 11.93 1.11
C PRO A 139 10.41 11.79 2.51
N LEU A 140 9.90 10.83 3.30
CA LEU A 140 10.43 10.51 4.63
C LEU A 140 11.55 9.46 4.61
N ASN A 141 11.85 8.88 3.44
CA ASN A 141 12.90 7.88 3.36
C ASN A 141 14.28 8.56 3.50
N PRO A 142 15.18 8.00 4.33
CA PRO A 142 16.54 8.51 4.44
C PRO A 142 17.26 8.38 3.10
N LYS A 143 18.23 9.27 2.85
CA LYS A 143 19.07 9.17 1.66
C LYS A 143 19.90 7.90 1.75
N ILE A 144 19.88 7.09 0.69
CA ILE A 144 20.59 5.80 0.66
C ILE A 144 22.08 5.96 0.94
N LEU A 145 22.70 7.05 0.47
CA LEU A 145 24.11 7.34 0.72
C LEU A 145 24.38 7.54 2.22
N ASP A 146 23.52 8.29 2.91
CA ASP A 146 23.67 8.57 4.34
C ASP A 146 23.53 7.27 5.14
N VAL A 147 22.57 6.42 4.77
CA VAL A 147 22.40 5.08 5.38
C VAL A 147 23.66 4.24 5.17
N LEU A 148 24.21 4.19 3.95
CA LEU A 148 25.42 3.41 3.64
C LEU A 148 26.67 3.92 4.36
N LEU A 149 26.79 5.24 4.55
CA LEU A 149 27.90 5.83 5.30
C LEU A 149 27.82 5.49 6.79
N ARG A 150 26.64 5.63 7.40
CA ARG A 150 26.41 5.24 8.81
C ARG A 150 26.60 3.73 9.01
N PHE A 151 26.21 2.92 8.03
CA PHE A 151 26.40 1.47 8.06
C PHE A 151 27.89 1.06 8.13
N ARG A 152 28.78 1.89 7.58
CA ARG A 152 30.24 1.66 7.59
C ARG A 152 30.94 2.18 8.85
N GLU A 153 30.26 2.96 9.68
CA GLU A 153 30.84 3.56 10.89
C GLU A 153 31.07 2.54 12.00
N PHE A 154 30.30 1.44 12.01
CA PHE A 154 30.34 0.42 13.04
C PHE A 154 30.84 -0.93 12.54
N VAL A 155 31.51 -1.68 13.42
CA VAL A 155 32.05 -3.02 13.11
C VAL A 155 30.95 -4.07 12.92
N TYR A 156 29.80 -3.87 13.56
CA TYR A 156 28.66 -4.78 13.50
C TYR A 156 27.42 -4.02 13.06
N ALA A 157 26.67 -4.61 12.14
CA ALA A 157 25.44 -4.05 11.64
C ALA A 157 24.35 -5.12 11.55
N PHE A 158 23.13 -4.73 11.89
CA PHE A 158 21.95 -5.59 11.81
C PHE A 158 21.12 -5.23 10.58
N CYS A 159 20.71 -6.23 9.81
CA CYS A 159 19.82 -6.06 8.68
C CYS A 159 18.62 -6.98 8.87
N SER A 160 17.42 -6.46 8.59
CA SER A 160 16.20 -7.24 8.58
C SER A 160 15.28 -6.71 7.47
N ASP A 161 14.51 -7.61 6.86
CA ASP A 161 13.49 -7.26 5.87
C ASP A 161 12.11 -7.38 6.50
N ILE A 162 11.27 -6.37 6.31
CA ILE A 162 9.88 -6.38 6.81
C ILE A 162 9.02 -6.97 5.69
N GLN A 163 8.79 -8.27 5.77
CA GLN A 163 7.93 -8.97 4.81
C GLN A 163 6.53 -8.34 4.79
N GLY A 164 6.11 -7.87 3.62
CA GLY A 164 4.77 -7.31 3.43
C GLY A 164 4.52 -6.04 4.26
N ALA A 165 5.53 -5.18 4.45
CA ALA A 165 5.46 -3.99 5.30
C ALA A 165 4.18 -3.15 5.10
N PHE A 166 3.77 -2.87 3.86
CA PHE A 166 2.52 -2.15 3.57
C PHE A 166 1.27 -2.87 4.08
N LEU A 167 1.25 -4.20 3.98
CA LEU A 167 0.12 -5.04 4.41
C LEU A 167 0.00 -5.11 5.93
N THR A 168 1.00 -4.64 6.66
CA THR A 168 0.92 -4.50 8.12
C THR A 168 0.09 -3.29 8.53
N ILE A 169 -0.23 -2.35 7.64
CA ILE A 169 -1.00 -1.15 7.96
C ILE A 169 -2.44 -1.32 7.47
N GLY A 170 -3.41 -1.11 8.36
CA GLY A 170 -4.84 -1.13 8.05
C GLY A 170 -5.32 0.17 7.41
N ILE A 171 -6.37 0.07 6.61
CA ILE A 171 -7.12 1.19 6.05
C ILE A 171 -8.48 1.28 6.76
N ALA A 172 -8.85 2.49 7.17
CA ALA A 172 -10.15 2.80 7.74
C ALA A 172 -11.29 2.37 6.81
N GLU A 173 -12.36 1.83 7.38
CA GLU A 173 -13.47 1.23 6.61
C GLU A 173 -14.09 2.18 5.58
N GLU A 174 -14.22 3.46 5.93
CA GLU A 174 -14.75 4.53 5.06
C GLU A 174 -13.98 4.72 3.74
N ASP A 175 -12.70 4.34 3.71
CA ASP A 175 -11.82 4.54 2.56
C ASP A 175 -11.59 3.25 1.75
N ARG A 176 -12.00 2.08 2.25
CA ARG A 176 -11.75 0.79 1.59
C ARG A 176 -12.44 0.67 0.23
N ASP A 177 -13.54 1.41 0.04
CA ASP A 177 -14.32 1.41 -1.20
C ASP A 177 -13.61 2.07 -2.39
N TYR A 178 -12.54 2.83 -2.13
CA TYR A 178 -11.64 3.34 -3.16
C TYR A 178 -10.55 2.35 -3.56
N LEU A 179 -10.45 1.23 -2.85
CA LEU A 179 -9.45 0.19 -3.04
C LEU A 179 -10.10 -1.14 -3.46
N ARG A 180 -11.22 -1.06 -4.19
CA ARG A 180 -11.91 -2.22 -4.74
C ARG A 180 -11.15 -2.79 -5.93
N PHE A 181 -11.33 -4.07 -6.22
CA PHE A 181 -10.80 -4.72 -7.42
C PHE A 181 -11.65 -5.94 -7.78
N PHE A 182 -11.58 -6.35 -9.04
CA PHE A 182 -12.34 -7.50 -9.53
C PHE A 182 -11.61 -8.81 -9.27
N TRP A 183 -12.35 -9.86 -8.93
CA TRP A 183 -11.83 -11.21 -8.78
C TRP A 183 -12.75 -12.21 -9.50
N PHE A 184 -12.19 -13.18 -10.22
CA PHE A 184 -12.99 -14.24 -10.84
C PHE A 184 -12.71 -15.55 -10.08
N PRO A 185 -13.67 -16.03 -9.27
CA PRO A 185 -13.45 -17.25 -8.48
C PRO A 185 -13.48 -18.51 -9.35
N ASP A 186 -14.25 -18.52 -10.45
CA ASP A 186 -14.41 -19.68 -11.31
C ASP A 186 -13.77 -19.44 -12.69
N LYS A 187 -12.92 -20.37 -13.09
CA LYS A 187 -12.27 -20.38 -14.40
C LYS A 187 -13.26 -20.70 -15.53
N GLN A 188 -14.30 -21.48 -15.26
CA GLN A 188 -15.28 -21.94 -16.25
C GLN A 188 -16.32 -20.86 -16.56
N ASP A 189 -16.76 -20.11 -15.55
CA ASP A 189 -17.67 -18.98 -15.73
C ASP A 189 -16.96 -17.63 -15.65
N SER A 190 -16.40 -17.18 -16.78
CA SER A 190 -15.79 -15.85 -16.87
C SER A 190 -16.75 -14.67 -16.76
N LYS A 191 -18.07 -14.90 -16.75
CA LYS A 191 -19.05 -13.83 -16.56
C LYS A 191 -19.34 -13.60 -15.08
N SER A 192 -19.08 -14.59 -14.22
CA SER A 192 -19.12 -14.46 -12.78
C SER A 192 -17.85 -13.79 -12.26
N TYR A 193 -18.00 -12.57 -11.73
CA TYR A 193 -16.94 -11.88 -11.01
C TYR A 193 -17.45 -11.44 -9.64
N LYS A 194 -16.54 -11.45 -8.67
CA LYS A 194 -16.71 -10.83 -7.36
C LYS A 194 -15.96 -9.50 -7.33
N ILE A 195 -16.42 -8.60 -6.47
CA ILE A 195 -15.69 -7.38 -6.14
C ILE A 195 -15.12 -7.59 -4.74
N LEU A 196 -13.81 -7.48 -4.64
CA LEU A 196 -13.07 -7.51 -3.39
C LEU A 196 -12.56 -6.10 -3.06
N ARG A 197 -12.24 -5.83 -1.80
CA ARG A 197 -11.59 -4.57 -1.41
C ARG A 197 -10.44 -4.81 -0.45
N MET A 198 -9.40 -3.97 -0.58
CA MET A 198 -8.25 -4.02 0.32
C MET A 198 -8.62 -3.44 1.69
N THR A 199 -8.27 -4.17 2.75
CA THR A 199 -8.34 -3.67 4.14
C THR A 199 -7.00 -3.11 4.61
N ARG A 200 -5.95 -3.32 3.82
CA ARG A 200 -4.58 -2.89 4.08
C ARG A 200 -4.09 -1.93 3.01
N VAL A 201 -3.01 -1.23 3.30
CA VAL A 201 -2.35 -0.34 2.32
C VAL A 201 -1.85 -1.17 1.12
N PRO A 202 -2.40 -0.97 -0.10
CA PRO A 202 -1.92 -1.68 -1.27
C PRO A 202 -0.63 -1.05 -1.79
N PHE A 203 0.16 -1.86 -2.47
CA PHE A 203 1.24 -1.36 -3.32
C PHE A 203 0.65 -0.83 -4.63
N GLY A 204 1.12 0.33 -5.11
CA GLY A 204 0.65 0.96 -6.36
C GLY A 204 -0.17 2.25 -6.18
N VAL A 205 -0.45 2.64 -4.93
CA VAL A 205 -1.04 3.92 -4.57
C VAL A 205 0.07 4.94 -4.23
N THR A 206 -0.09 6.18 -4.69
CA THR A 206 0.94 7.25 -4.55
C THR A 206 1.36 7.48 -3.09
N SER A 207 0.41 7.46 -2.15
CA SER A 207 0.67 7.76 -0.74
C SER A 207 1.24 6.58 0.06
N SER A 208 1.24 5.36 -0.49
CA SER A 208 1.66 4.16 0.25
C SER A 208 3.09 4.24 0.82
N PRO A 209 4.11 4.71 0.07
CA PRO A 209 5.47 4.83 0.60
C PRO A 209 5.57 5.79 1.79
N PHE A 210 4.92 6.95 1.71
CA PHE A 210 4.87 7.93 2.80
C PHE A 210 4.18 7.34 4.03
N MET A 211 3.01 6.72 3.85
CA MET A 211 2.25 6.11 4.96
C MET A 211 3.06 5.05 5.69
N LEU A 212 3.83 4.23 4.97
CA LEU A 212 4.72 3.24 5.58
C LEU A 212 5.84 3.91 6.38
N ALA A 213 6.57 4.85 5.75
CA ALA A 213 7.68 5.53 6.41
C ALA A 213 7.22 6.27 7.67
N ALA A 214 6.11 7.02 7.59
CA ALA A 214 5.53 7.72 8.72
C ALA A 214 5.10 6.76 9.84
N THR A 215 4.43 5.64 9.51
CA THR A 215 4.03 4.64 10.51
C THR A 215 5.24 4.03 11.22
N ILE A 216 6.31 3.75 10.48
CA ILE A 216 7.57 3.25 11.04
C ILE A 216 8.16 4.30 12.00
N SER A 217 8.25 5.57 11.59
CA SER A 217 8.72 6.66 12.45
C SER A 217 7.91 6.77 13.75
N THR A 218 6.57 6.80 13.66
CA THR A 218 5.70 6.87 14.83
C THR A 218 5.87 5.65 15.74
N THR A 219 6.06 4.46 15.16
CA THR A 219 6.32 3.23 15.93
C THR A 219 7.60 3.35 16.75
N PHE A 220 8.68 3.84 16.12
CA PHE A 220 9.96 4.06 16.77
C PHE A 220 9.89 5.12 17.87
N GLU A 221 9.17 6.21 17.66
CA GLU A 221 8.95 7.25 18.67
C GLU A 221 8.16 6.75 19.89
N ASN A 222 7.17 5.88 19.66
CA ASN A 222 6.40 5.26 20.74
C ASN A 222 7.23 4.25 21.55
N ILE A 223 8.10 3.45 20.89
CA ILE A 223 8.98 2.48 21.57
C ILE A 223 10.10 3.19 22.36
N ASN A 224 10.57 4.36 21.90
CA ASN A 224 11.56 5.16 22.64
C ASN A 224 11.11 5.53 24.08
N LYS A 225 9.81 5.52 24.36
CA LYS A 225 9.27 5.72 25.70
C LYS A 225 9.43 4.48 26.61
N SER A 226 9.58 3.28 26.05
CA SER A 226 9.67 2.01 26.79
C SER A 226 11.08 1.41 26.88
N GLU A 227 11.93 1.54 25.84
CA GLU A 227 13.30 0.98 25.83
C GLU A 227 14.32 1.91 25.12
N ALA A 228 14.91 2.84 25.88
CA ALA A 228 15.51 4.06 25.31
C ALA A 228 16.95 3.96 24.74
N LYS A 229 17.68 2.84 24.90
CA LYS A 229 19.11 2.77 24.49
C LYS A 229 19.35 2.11 23.13
N LEU A 230 18.78 0.93 22.89
CA LEU A 230 18.98 0.19 21.63
C LEU A 230 18.25 0.88 20.46
N MET A 231 17.07 1.45 20.73
CA MET A 231 16.26 2.11 19.70
C MET A 231 16.77 3.50 19.28
N LYS A 232 17.38 4.26 20.19
CA LYS A 232 18.07 5.50 19.81
C LYS A 232 19.19 5.23 18.80
N CYS A 233 19.90 4.10 18.95
CA CYS A 233 20.87 3.67 17.95
C CYS A 233 20.19 3.26 16.64
N LEU A 234 19.08 2.53 16.64
CA LEU A 234 18.40 2.16 15.39
C LEU A 234 17.88 3.40 14.63
N ILE A 235 17.26 4.35 15.31
CA ILE A 235 16.68 5.55 14.69
C ILE A 235 17.76 6.49 14.17
N HIS A 236 18.81 6.76 14.96
CA HIS A 236 19.90 7.63 14.53
C HIS A 236 20.69 7.05 13.35
N HIS A 237 20.63 5.74 13.09
CA HIS A 237 21.43 5.13 12.03
C HIS A 237 20.60 4.66 10.81
N PHE A 238 19.30 4.40 10.97
CA PHE A 238 18.42 3.92 9.90
C PHE A 238 17.38 4.94 9.40
N MET A 239 17.15 6.06 10.09
CA MET A 239 16.26 7.15 9.65
C MET A 239 17.01 8.50 9.62
#